data_AF-A0A091D3C7-F1
#
_entry.id   AF-A0A091D3C7-F1
#
_cell.length_a   1.000
_cell.length_b   1.000
_cell.length_c   1.000
_cell.angle_alpha   90.00
_cell.angle_beta   90.00
_cell.angle_gamma   90.00
#
_symmetry.space_group_name_H-M   'P 1'
#
loop_
_entity.id
_entity.type
_entity.pdbx_description
1 polymer ?
#
loop_
_entity_poly.entity_id
_entity_poly.type
_entity_poly.pdbx_seq_one_letter_code
_entity_poly.pdbx_strand_id
1 'polypeptide(L)' 'MFNWQKSSKNCSALGAQLLKINNKGDLDFIREATSHSNLPFWMGLRLQKPGNLWHWEDSSPLRPHL' A
#
# COMPACT_ATOMS: atom_id res chain seq x y z
N MET A 1 13.15 -0.54 -12.89
CA MET A 1 12.66 -0.23 -11.53
C MET A 1 11.26 0.35 -11.65
N PHE A 2 10.24 -0.25 -11.03
CA PHE A 2 8.89 0.33 -11.00
C PHE A 2 8.86 1.46 -9.96
N ASN A 3 8.25 2.60 -10.28
CA ASN A 3 7.91 3.63 -9.30
C ASN A 3 6.45 3.45 -8.85
N TRP A 4 6.06 4.14 -7.79
CA TRP A 4 4.70 4.06 -7.24
C TRP A 4 3.61 4.25 -8.30
N GLN A 5 3.76 5.26 -9.17
CA GLN A 5 2.78 5.55 -10.22
C GLN A 5 2.65 4.41 -11.24
N LYS A 6 3.76 3.80 -11.66
CA LYS A 6 3.75 2.68 -12.60
C LYS A 6 3.16 1.43 -11.96
N SER A 7 3.44 1.19 -10.68
CA SER A 7 2.84 0.07 -9.93
C SER A 7 1.33 0.25 -9.74
N SER A 8 0.86 1.44 -9.37
CA SER A 8 -0.58 1.76 -9.26
C SER A 8 -1.31 1.55 -10.58
N LYS A 9 -0.74 2.02 -11.72
CA LYS A 9 -1.30 1.79 -13.05
C LYS A 9 -1.38 0.30 -13.41
N ASN A 10 -0.35 -0.48 -13.08
CA ASN A 10 -0.36 -1.92 -13.34
C ASN A 10 -1.44 -2.64 -12.54
N CYS A 11 -1.60 -2.34 -11.24
CA CYS A 11 -2.69 -2.90 -10.45
C CYS A 11 -4.06 -2.52 -11.02
N SER A 12 -4.22 -1.24 -11.40
CA SER A 12 -5.46 -0.74 -11.99
C SER A 12 -5.81 -1.44 -13.32
N ALA A 13 -4.82 -1.73 -14.16
CA ALA A 13 -5.01 -2.46 -15.41
C ALA A 13 -5.52 -3.91 -15.21
N LEU A 14 -5.35 -4.46 -14.01
CA LEU A 14 -5.87 -5.77 -13.60
C LEU A 14 -7.18 -5.67 -12.81
N GLY A 15 -7.81 -4.48 -12.75
CA GLY A 15 -9.02 -4.27 -11.95
C GLY A 15 -8.78 -4.26 -10.43
N ALA A 16 -7.52 -4.06 -10.00
CA ALA A 16 -7.10 -4.04 -8.61
C ALA A 16 -6.52 -2.67 -8.21
N GLN A 17 -6.16 -2.53 -6.93
CA GLN A 17 -5.46 -1.38 -6.38
C GLN A 17 -4.16 -1.83 -5.71
N LEU A 18 -3.27 -0.89 -5.39
CA LEU A 18 -2.12 -1.20 -4.55
C LEU A 18 -2.59 -1.62 -3.16
N LEU A 19 -1.77 -2.44 -2.50
CA LEU A 19 -2.07 -2.98 -1.19
C LEU A 19 -2.51 -1.90 -0.20
N LYS A 20 -3.66 -2.14 0.45
CA LYS A 20 -4.18 -1.38 1.58
C LYS A 20 -4.21 -2.28 2.81
N ILE A 21 -3.74 -1.76 3.95
CA ILE A 21 -3.76 -2.47 5.23
C ILE A 21 -4.82 -1.82 6.11
N ASN A 22 -5.89 -2.55 6.44
CA ASN A 22 -7.03 -2.01 7.19
C ASN A 22 -7.00 -2.39 8.68
N ASN A 23 -6.39 -3.53 9.01
CA ASN A 23 -6.36 -4.08 10.35
C ASN A 23 -5.11 -4.96 10.56
N LYS A 24 -4.89 -5.41 11.80
CA LYS A 24 -3.78 -6.29 12.16
C LYS A 24 -3.76 -7.62 11.40
N GLY A 25 -4.92 -8.21 11.11
CA GLY A 25 -5.02 -9.43 10.33
C GLY A 25 -4.48 -9.27 8.91
N ASP A 26 -4.80 -8.16 8.23
CA ASP A 26 -4.22 -7.83 6.92
C ASP A 26 -2.69 -7.73 7.01
N LEU A 27 -2.17 -7.07 8.05
CA LEU A 27 -0.74 -6.90 8.26
C LEU A 27 -0.02 -8.24 8.49
N ASP A 28 -0.59 -9.10 9.34
CA ASP A 28 -0.02 -10.40 9.67
C ASP A 28 -0.04 -11.32 8.45
N PHE A 29 -1.13 -11.34 7.68
CA PHE A 29 -1.23 -12.07 6.42
C PHE A 29 -0.17 -11.64 5.41
N ILE A 30 0.00 -10.33 5.20
CA ILE A 30 0.97 -9.82 4.22
C ILE A 30 2.40 -10.15 4.65
N ARG A 31 2.73 -10.03 5.94
CA ARG A 31 4.06 -10.40 6.47
C ARG A 31 4.41 -11.84 6.16
N GLU A 32 3.46 -12.76 6.35
CA GLU A 32 3.66 -14.17 6.04
C GLU A 32 3.76 -14.40 4.52
N ALA A 33 2.85 -13.81 3.74
CA ALA A 33 2.81 -13.94 2.29
C ALA A 33 4.09 -13.42 1.62
N THR A 34 4.73 -12.38 2.17
CA THR A 34 5.97 -11.80 1.64
C THR A 34 7.23 -12.31 2.32
N SER A 35 7.14 -13.23 3.28
CA SER A 35 8.27 -13.70 4.10
C SER A 35 9.43 -14.30 3.29
N HIS A 36 9.15 -14.77 2.08
CA HIS A 36 10.13 -15.34 1.16
C HIS A 36 10.96 -14.29 0.40
N SER A 37 10.62 -13.00 0.50
CA SER A 37 11.26 -11.90 -0.26
C SER A 37 11.79 -10.81 0.66
N ASN A 38 13.03 -10.39 0.41
CA ASN A 38 13.63 -9.23 1.06
C ASN A 38 13.52 -7.95 0.22
N LEU A 39 12.85 -8.00 -0.93
CA LEU A 39 12.69 -6.84 -1.81
C LEU A 39 11.52 -5.96 -1.33
N PRO A 40 11.67 -4.63 -1.39
CA PRO A 40 10.57 -3.73 -1.05
C PRO A 40 9.45 -3.80 -2.09
N PHE A 41 8.21 -3.67 -1.62
CA PHE A 41 7.01 -3.64 -2.46
C PHE A 41 6.32 -2.26 -2.38
N TRP A 42 5.72 -1.83 -3.49
CA TRP A 42 4.86 -0.64 -3.48
C TRP A 42 3.51 -0.95 -2.85
N MET A 43 3.01 -0.03 -2.02
CA MET A 43 1.70 -0.09 -1.37
C MET A 43 0.90 1.17 -1.66
N GLY A 44 -0.41 1.14 -1.40
CA GLY A 44 -1.31 2.26 -1.69
C GLY A 44 -1.15 3.46 -0.76
N LEU A 45 -0.37 3.33 0.31
CA LEU A 45 -0.14 4.40 1.28
C LEU A 45 0.77 5.48 0.69
N ARG A 46 0.30 6.73 0.61
CA ARG A 46 1.06 7.85 0.07
C ARG A 46 0.85 9.15 0.84
N LEU A 47 1.91 9.96 0.87
CA LEU A 47 1.85 11.34 1.29
C LEU A 47 1.55 12.22 0.07
N GLN A 48 0.42 12.93 0.06
CA GLN A 48 0.05 13.75 -1.11
C GLN A 48 0.90 15.03 -1.24
N LYS A 49 1.21 15.69 -0.13
CA LYS A 49 2.06 16.89 -0.06
C LYS A 49 2.87 16.89 1.24
N PRO A 50 4.08 17.49 1.26
CA PRO A 50 4.81 17.71 2.51
C PRO A 50 3.93 18.46 3.51
N GLY A 51 3.80 17.94 4.74
CA GLY A 51 2.92 18.50 5.78
C GLY A 51 1.47 17.99 5.81
N ASN A 52 1.06 17.16 4.84
CA ASN A 52 -0.26 16.50 4.88
C ASN A 52 -0.24 15.20 5.71
N LEU A 53 -1.43 14.65 5.94
CA LEU A 53 -1.60 13.31 6.49
C LEU A 53 -1.36 12.23 5.41
N TRP A 54 -0.97 11.05 5.87
CA TRP A 54 -0.90 9.84 5.05
C TRP A 54 -2.30 9.35 4.67
N HIS A 55 -2.49 9.02 3.40
CA HIS A 55 -3.75 8.50 2.88
C HIS A 55 -3.53 7.31 1.97
N TRP A 56 -4.51 6.43 1.91
CA TRP A 56 -4.60 5.33 0.96
C TRP A 56 -5.15 5.81 -0.39
N GLU A 57 -5.10 4.96 -1.43
CA GLU A 57 -5.61 5.30 -2.77
C GLU A 57 -7.10 5.64 -2.79
N ASP A 58 -7.88 5.10 -1.86
CA ASP A 58 -9.31 5.38 -1.68
C ASP A 58 -9.60 6.65 -0.85
N SER A 59 -8.57 7.46 -0.59
CA SER A 59 -8.62 8.67 0.26
C SER A 59 -8.89 8.43 1.75
N SER A 60 -8.94 7.18 2.21
CA SER A 60 -9.05 6.91 3.64
C SER A 60 -7.74 7.25 4.38
N PRO A 61 -7.81 7.77 5.61
CA PRO A 61 -6.63 8.13 6.37
C PRO A 61 -5.91 6.89 6.91
N LEU A 62 -4.61 7.01 7.16
CA LEU A 62 -3.88 6.02 7.94
C LEU A 62 -4.44 5.97 9.38
N ARG A 63 -4.79 4.77 9.84
CA ARG A 63 -5.21 4.55 11.23
C ARG A 63 -3.98 4.13 12.05
N PRO A 64 -3.54 4.93 13.04
CA PRO A 64 -2.30 4.67 13.78
C PRO A 64 -2.39 3.49 14.76
N HIS A 65 -3.59 2.97 15.02
CA HIS A 65 -3.81 1.79 15.87
C HIS A 65 -4.29 0.64 15.00
N LEU A 66 -3.32 -0.12 14.46
CA LEU A 66 -3.54 -1.48 13.95
C LEU A 66 -3.47 -2.47 15.10
#